data_AF-A0AAW6BX18-F1
#
_entry.id   AF-A0AAW6BX18-F1
#
_cell.length_a   1.000
_cell.length_b   1.000
_cell.length_c   1.000
_cell.angle_alpha   90.00
_cell.angle_beta   90.00
_cell.angle_gamma   90.00
#
_symmetry.space_group_name_H-M   'P 1'
#
loop_
_entity.id
_entity.type
_entity.pdbx_description
1 polymer ?
#
loop_
_entity_poly.entity_id
_entity_poly.type
_entity_poly.pdbx_seq_one_letter_code
_entity_poly.pdbx_strand_id
1 'polypeptide(L)'
;MDKRLSDFDKVMSCLLEPLGDYAPKRRYLLLDYNDSSGADLHHEALQYVPRGVTDRDLVRLFWEDLARQGYRLSSICEPQEDGGIAILYAAPGFLEECFSDQGLPVPDDIPAALAARGFCMAEGC
;
A
#
# COMPACT_ATOMS: atom_id res chain seq x y z
N MET A 1 -2.68 9.07 7.01
CA MET A 1 -1.44 9.69 6.52
C MET A 1 -0.85 10.67 7.51
N ASP A 2 0.22 10.25 8.17
CA ASP A 2 1.06 11.07 9.05
C ASP A 2 1.49 12.40 8.39
N LYS A 3 1.56 13.48 9.20
CA LYS A 3 1.89 14.82 8.71
C LYS A 3 3.29 14.89 8.08
N ARG A 4 4.27 14.19 8.65
CA ARG A 4 5.64 14.15 8.13
C ARG A 4 5.69 13.42 6.79
N LEU A 5 4.95 12.33 6.64
CA LEU A 5 4.81 11.63 5.36
C LEU A 5 4.18 12.55 4.31
N SER A 6 3.12 13.28 4.66
CA SER A 6 2.49 14.26 3.78
C SER A 6 3.47 15.38 3.36
N ASP A 7 4.27 15.91 4.27
CA ASP A 7 5.22 16.98 3.93
C ASP A 7 6.38 16.45 3.08
N PHE A 8 6.84 15.22 3.33
CA PHE A 8 7.81 14.53 2.49
C PHE A 8 7.27 14.29 1.06
N ASP A 9 6.03 13.82 0.92
CA ASP A 9 5.42 13.59 -0.41
C ASP A 9 5.35 14.89 -1.22
N LYS A 10 5.03 16.02 -0.58
CA LYS A 10 5.02 17.33 -1.25
C LYS A 10 6.41 17.71 -1.76
N VAL A 11 7.44 17.58 -0.92
CA VAL A 11 8.82 17.91 -1.31
C VAL A 11 9.26 17.05 -2.49
N MET A 12 9.05 15.75 -2.39
CA MET A 12 9.42 14.81 -3.44
C MET A 12 8.62 15.04 -4.73
N SER A 13 7.32 15.35 -4.63
CA SER A 13 6.50 15.69 -5.80
C SER A 13 7.07 16.90 -6.56
N CYS A 14 7.48 17.96 -5.85
CA CYS A 14 8.14 19.12 -6.47
C CYS A 14 9.48 18.75 -7.14
N LEU A 15 10.27 17.87 -6.52
CA LEU A 15 11.56 17.44 -7.07
C LEU A 15 11.42 16.55 -8.30
N LEU A 16 10.35 15.77 -8.38
CA LEU A 16 10.12 14.79 -9.44
C LEU A 16 9.25 15.34 -10.58
N GLU A 17 8.55 16.46 -10.37
CA GLU A 17 7.73 17.13 -11.38
C GLU A 17 8.46 17.32 -12.73
N PRO A 18 9.74 17.78 -12.78
CA PRO A 18 10.43 17.97 -14.05
C PRO A 18 10.66 16.70 -14.86
N LEU A 19 10.57 15.52 -14.23
CA LEU A 19 10.74 14.24 -14.91
C LEU A 19 9.48 13.83 -15.68
N GLY A 20 8.33 14.46 -15.42
CA GLY A 20 7.06 14.14 -16.08
C GLY A 20 6.77 12.64 -16.08
N ASP A 21 6.58 12.08 -17.28
CA ASP A 21 6.29 10.66 -17.48
C ASP A 21 7.43 9.72 -17.07
N TYR A 22 8.64 10.23 -16.82
CA TYR A 22 9.77 9.46 -16.31
C TYR A 22 9.85 9.44 -14.78
N ALA A 23 9.03 10.23 -14.08
CA ALA A 23 9.03 10.26 -12.62
C ALA A 23 8.68 8.88 -12.03
N PRO A 24 9.36 8.42 -10.97
CA PRO A 24 8.99 7.18 -10.31
C PRO A 24 7.55 7.24 -9.77
N LYS A 25 6.91 6.08 -9.70
CA LYS A 25 5.54 5.93 -9.20
C LYS A 25 5.52 5.94 -7.67
N ARG A 26 4.56 6.65 -7.09
CA ARG A 26 4.32 6.70 -5.64
C ARG A 26 3.62 5.44 -5.16
N ARG A 27 4.12 4.84 -4.08
CA ARG A 27 3.56 3.64 -3.44
C ARG A 27 3.38 3.90 -1.95
N TYR A 28 2.13 3.90 -1.50
CA TYR A 28 1.81 3.91 -0.09
C TYR A 28 1.81 2.49 0.43
N LEU A 29 2.55 2.26 1.51
CA LEU A 29 2.65 0.98 2.19
C LEU A 29 1.98 1.10 3.55
N LEU A 30 1.18 0.10 3.91
CA LEU A 30 0.81 -0.13 5.29
C LEU A 30 1.53 -1.38 5.78
N LEU A 31 2.22 -1.23 6.91
CA LEU A 31 3.09 -2.23 7.49
C LEU A 31 2.61 -2.55 8.91
N ASP A 32 2.65 -3.81 9.29
CA ASP A 32 2.45 -4.23 10.68
C ASP A 32 3.80 -4.59 11.31
N TYR A 33 3.92 -4.35 12.61
CA TYR A 33 5.05 -4.82 13.40
C TYR A 33 4.66 -4.96 14.87
N ASN A 34 5.35 -5.86 15.56
CA ASN A 34 5.27 -5.92 17.01
C ASN A 34 6.37 -5.06 17.62
N ASP A 35 6.02 -4.21 18.57
CA ASP A 35 7.03 -3.50 19.36
C ASP A 35 7.74 -4.45 20.35
N SER A 36 8.70 -3.91 21.10
CA SER A 36 9.45 -4.68 22.10
C SER A 36 8.60 -5.18 23.27
N SER A 37 7.38 -4.66 23.45
CA SER A 37 6.40 -5.14 24.44
C SER A 37 5.48 -6.23 23.89
N GLY A 38 5.55 -6.51 22.58
CA GLY A 38 4.66 -7.43 21.88
C GLY A 38 3.31 -6.82 21.50
N ALA A 39 3.19 -5.48 21.55
CA ALA A 39 2.01 -4.79 21.04
C ALA A 39 2.04 -4.76 19.50
N ASP A 40 0.91 -5.12 18.89
CA ASP A 40 0.73 -5.05 17.43
C ASP A 40 0.45 -3.61 17.02
N LEU A 41 1.27 -3.08 16.12
CA LEU A 41 1.26 -1.70 15.68
C LEU A 41 1.35 -1.61 14.16
N HIS A 42 0.86 -0.51 13.62
CA HIS A 42 0.93 -0.22 12.19
C HIS A 42 1.85 0.97 11.90
N HIS A 43 2.54 0.90 10.76
CA HIS A 43 3.38 1.95 10.22
C HIS A 43 2.98 2.25 8.78
N GLU A 44 2.69 3.52 8.50
CA GLU A 44 2.49 4.02 7.14
C GLU A 44 3.86 4.39 6.54
N ALA A 45 4.13 3.99 5.30
CA ALA A 45 5.34 4.38 4.58
C ALA A 45 5.04 4.82 3.14
N LEU A 46 5.93 5.63 2.57
CA LEU A 46 5.86 6.09 1.18
C LEU A 46 7.14 5.72 0.44
N GLN A 47 7.00 5.07 -0.71
CA GLN A 47 8.09 4.65 -1.57
C GLN A 47 7.91 5.21 -2.99
N TYR A 48 9.02 5.57 -3.63
CA TYR A 48 9.07 5.99 -5.03
C TYR A 48 9.74 4.91 -5.85
N VAL A 49 8.97 4.27 -6.73
CA VAL A 49 9.40 3.07 -7.44
C VAL A 49 9.59 3.37 -8.92
N PRO A 50 10.73 2.98 -9.53
CA PRO A 50 10.98 3.19 -10.95
C PRO A 50 9.88 2.64 -11.85
N ARG A 51 9.57 3.37 -12.93
CA ARG A 51 8.63 2.91 -13.96
C ARG A 51 9.24 1.73 -14.72
N GLY A 52 8.61 0.57 -14.65
CA GLY A 52 9.11 -0.68 -15.23
C GLY A 52 9.20 -1.84 -14.24
N VAL A 53 9.05 -1.57 -12.94
CA VAL A 53 8.84 -2.61 -11.94
C VAL A 53 7.39 -3.08 -12.04
N THR A 54 7.19 -4.39 -12.20
CA THR A 54 5.84 -4.98 -12.20
C THR A 54 5.27 -5.03 -10.79
N ASP A 55 3.95 -5.05 -10.63
CA ASP A 55 3.32 -5.15 -9.30
C ASP A 55 3.75 -6.42 -8.56
N ARG A 56 3.95 -7.53 -9.28
CA ARG A 56 4.49 -8.78 -8.70
C ARG A 56 5.90 -8.59 -8.16
N ASP A 57 6.79 -7.99 -8.94
CA ASP A 57 8.17 -7.76 -8.51
C ASP A 57 8.22 -6.77 -7.35
N LEU A 58 7.32 -5.79 -7.34
CA LEU A 58 7.15 -4.82 -6.26
C LEU A 58 6.78 -5.49 -4.94
N VAL A 59 5.72 -6.31 -4.96
CA VAL A 59 5.25 -7.05 -3.78
C VAL A 59 6.38 -7.91 -3.24
N ARG A 60 7.07 -8.66 -4.11
CA ARG A 60 8.20 -9.49 -3.70
C ARG A 60 9.32 -8.68 -3.08
N LEU A 61 9.71 -7.56 -3.70
CA LEU A 61 10.82 -6.73 -3.25
C LEU A 61 10.55 -6.16 -1.86
N PHE A 62 9.33 -5.63 -1.64
CA PHE A 62 8.95 -5.12 -0.33
C PHE A 62 8.78 -6.24 0.69
N TRP A 63 8.16 -7.35 0.34
CA TRP A 63 7.96 -8.45 1.29
C TRP A 63 9.29 -8.98 1.83
N GLU A 64 10.26 -9.26 0.95
CA GLU A 64 11.57 -9.76 1.36
C GLU A 64 12.36 -8.73 2.18
N ASP A 65 12.32 -7.44 1.80
CA ASP A 65 13.07 -6.38 2.47
C ASP A 65 12.48 -6.02 3.84
N LEU A 66 11.15 -5.89 3.92
CA LEU A 66 10.43 -5.51 5.13
C LEU A 66 10.49 -6.62 6.19
N ALA A 67 10.39 -7.89 5.77
CA ALA A 67 10.50 -9.03 6.69
C ALA A 67 11.87 -9.06 7.39
N ARG A 68 12.95 -8.70 6.69
CA ARG A 68 14.30 -8.59 7.29
C ARG A 68 14.41 -7.47 8.32
N GLN A 69 13.54 -6.47 8.24
CA GLN A 69 13.48 -5.33 9.15
C GLN A 69 12.47 -5.54 10.29
N GLY A 70 11.80 -6.69 10.34
CA GLY A 70 10.81 -7.01 11.37
C GLY A 70 9.40 -6.50 11.07
N TYR A 71 9.14 -6.04 9.83
CA TYR A 71 7.82 -5.61 9.39
C TYR A 71 7.12 -6.70 8.58
N ARG A 72 5.79 -6.72 8.65
CA ARG A 72 4.91 -7.47 7.76
C ARG A 72 4.19 -6.49 6.83
N LEU A 73 4.14 -6.79 5.54
CA LEU A 73 3.44 -5.96 4.56
C LEU A 73 1.94 -6.26 4.57
N SER A 74 1.12 -5.26 4.84
CA SER A 74 -0.34 -5.38 4.94
C SER A 74 -1.02 -4.89 3.66
N SER A 75 -0.57 -3.78 3.08
CA SER A 75 -1.06 -3.33 1.77
C SER A 75 -0.06 -2.48 1.00
N ILE A 76 -0.22 -2.45 -0.33
CA ILE A 76 0.42 -1.51 -1.24
C ILE A 76 -0.67 -0.78 -2.03
N CYS A 77 -0.62 0.54 -2.03
CA CYS A 77 -1.56 1.40 -2.74
C CYS A 77 -0.83 2.39 -3.67
N GLU A 78 -1.41 2.69 -4.85
CA GLU A 78 -0.97 3.74 -5.76
C GLU A 78 -2.00 4.89 -5.78
N PRO A 79 -1.63 6.14 -5.45
CA PRO A 79 -2.49 7.29 -5.69
C PRO A 79 -2.66 7.53 -7.20
N GLN A 80 -3.90 7.74 -7.61
CA GLN A 80 -4.29 8.06 -8.98
C GLN A 80 -4.38 9.59 -9.19
N GLU A 81 -4.30 10.03 -10.44
CA GLU A 81 -4.31 11.46 -10.80
C GLU A 81 -5.66 12.13 -10.50
N ASP A 82 -6.75 11.36 -10.52
CA ASP A 82 -8.11 11.82 -10.20
C ASP A 82 -8.36 11.95 -8.68
N GLY A 83 -7.34 11.71 -7.85
CA GLY A 83 -7.45 11.68 -6.40
C GLY A 83 -7.93 10.34 -5.84
N GLY A 84 -8.16 9.33 -6.69
CA GLY A 84 -8.43 7.96 -6.30
C GLY A 84 -7.20 7.24 -5.75
N ILE A 85 -7.41 6.04 -5.21
CA ILE A 85 -6.35 5.15 -4.74
C ILE A 85 -6.60 3.77 -5.35
N ALA A 86 -5.60 3.22 -6.04
CA ALA A 86 -5.61 1.84 -6.49
C ALA A 86 -4.92 0.97 -5.44
N ILE A 87 -5.55 -0.14 -5.05
CA ILE A 87 -4.93 -1.16 -4.20
C ILE A 87 -4.18 -2.13 -5.12
N LEU A 88 -2.86 -2.16 -5.03
CA LEU A 88 -2.01 -3.06 -5.81
C LEU A 88 -1.82 -4.41 -5.11
N TYR A 89 -1.84 -4.39 -3.78
CA TYR A 89 -1.74 -5.58 -2.94
C TYR A 89 -2.44 -5.33 -1.62
N ALA A 90 -3.12 -6.36 -1.11
CA ALA A 90 -3.58 -6.45 0.26
C ALA A 90 -3.31 -7.86 0.76
N ALA A 91 -2.77 -7.97 1.97
CA ALA A 91 -2.54 -9.25 2.62
C ALA A 91 -3.89 -9.98 2.84
N PRO A 92 -3.92 -11.31 2.75
CA PRO A 92 -5.11 -12.07 3.11
C PRO A 92 -5.58 -11.72 4.53
N GLY A 93 -6.88 -11.49 4.71
CA GLY A 93 -7.46 -11.11 6.01
C GLY A 93 -7.41 -9.60 6.32
N PHE A 94 -6.56 -8.83 5.63
CA PHE A 94 -6.37 -7.41 5.93
C PHE A 94 -7.66 -6.59 5.76
N LEU A 95 -8.41 -6.86 4.68
CA LEU A 95 -9.62 -6.10 4.40
C LEU A 95 -10.76 -6.52 5.33
N GLU A 96 -10.88 -7.82 5.62
CA GLU A 96 -11.79 -8.39 6.61
C GLU A 96 -11.61 -7.74 7.98
N GLU A 97 -10.37 -7.62 8.43
CA GLU A 97 -10.00 -6.94 9.66
C GLU A 97 -10.38 -5.45 9.61
N CYS A 98 -10.04 -4.74 8.52
CA CYS A 98 -10.41 -3.35 8.33
C CYS A 98 -11.93 -3.11 8.39
N PHE A 99 -12.74 -3.99 7.80
CA PHE A 99 -14.20 -3.92 7.89
C PHE A 99 -14.67 -4.19 9.32
N SER A 100 -14.15 -5.24 9.96
CA SER A 100 -14.53 -5.65 11.30
C SER A 100 -14.21 -4.58 12.35
N ASP A 101 -13.02 -3.98 12.30
CA ASP A 101 -12.58 -2.92 13.22
C ASP A 101 -13.43 -1.66 13.12
N GLN A 102 -14.01 -1.40 11.94
CA GLN A 102 -14.93 -0.29 11.71
C GLN A 102 -16.38 -0.64 12.03
N GLY A 103 -16.67 -1.87 12.49
CA GLY A 103 -18.02 -2.36 12.73
C GLY A 103 -18.85 -2.50 11.44
N LEU A 104 -18.19 -2.64 10.29
CA LEU A 104 -18.82 -2.80 8.98
C LEU A 104 -19.03 -4.29 8.66
N PRO A 105 -20.08 -4.64 7.91
CA PRO A 105 -20.26 -6.02 7.46
C PRO A 105 -19.15 -6.41 6.50
N VAL A 106 -18.51 -7.55 6.77
CA VAL A 106 -17.53 -8.17 5.88
C VAL A 106 -18.28 -8.82 4.71
N PRO A 107 -17.99 -8.46 3.44
CA PRO A 107 -18.60 -9.13 2.29
C PRO A 107 -18.22 -10.62 2.21
N ASP A 108 -19.17 -11.47 1.79
CA ASP A 108 -18.91 -12.90 1.59
C ASP A 108 -17.89 -13.18 0.46
N ASP A 109 -17.81 -12.27 -0.52
CA ASP A 109 -16.86 -12.30 -1.64
C ASP A 109 -16.23 -10.91 -1.79
N ILE A 110 -15.14 -10.69 -1.05
CA ILE A 110 -14.37 -9.44 -1.07
C ILE A 110 -13.79 -9.16 -2.45
N PRO A 111 -13.14 -10.10 -3.16
CA PRO A 111 -12.66 -9.87 -4.52
C PRO A 111 -13.75 -9.37 -5.46
N ALA A 112 -14.94 -10.00 -5.47
CA ALA A 112 -16.05 -9.55 -6.32
C ALA A 112 -16.59 -8.18 -5.88
N ALA A 113 -16.69 -7.91 -4.57
CA ALA A 113 -17.14 -6.63 -4.05
C ALA A 113 -16.20 -5.48 -4.45
N LEU A 114 -14.89 -5.74 -4.46
CA LEU A 114 -13.86 -4.83 -4.91
C LEU A 114 -13.91 -4.63 -6.44
N ALA A 115 -14.00 -5.71 -7.21
CA ALA A 115 -14.11 -5.66 -8.66
C ALA A 115 -15.33 -4.86 -9.13
N ALA A 116 -16.47 -5.01 -8.46
CA ALA A 116 -17.70 -4.25 -8.74
C ALA A 116 -17.53 -2.73 -8.54
N ARG A 117 -16.51 -2.30 -7.80
CA ARG A 117 -16.14 -0.89 -7.58
C ARG A 117 -14.91 -0.46 -8.39
N GLY A 118 -14.44 -1.31 -9.30
CA GLY A 118 -13.29 -1.03 -10.16
C GLY A 118 -11.94 -1.30 -9.52
N PHE A 119 -11.90 -1.95 -8.36
CA PHE A 119 -10.65 -2.40 -7.74
C PHE A 119 -10.29 -3.80 -8.25
N CYS A 120 -9.12 -3.95 -8.87
CA CYS A 120 -8.58 -5.25 -9.21
C CYS A 120 -7.65 -5.70 -8.08
N MET A 121 -8.02 -6.76 -7.36
CA MET A 121 -7.06 -7.48 -6.54
C MET A 121 -6.06 -8.15 -7.47
N ALA A 122 -4.76 -7.91 -7.27
CA ALA A 122 -3.72 -8.64 -7.98
C ALA A 122 -3.67 -10.10 -7.48
N GLU A 123 -4.69 -10.89 -7.84
CA GLU A 123 -4.63 -12.34 -7.62
C GLU A 123 -3.63 -12.94 -8.62
N GLY A 124 -2.61 -13.64 -8.10
CA GLY A 124 -1.74 -14.51 -8.90
C GLY A 124 -0.25 -14.17 -8.93
N CYS A 125 0.39 -13.97 -7.76
CA CYS A 125 1.82 -14.28 -7.66
C CYS A 125 2.02 -15.80 -7.63
#